data_AF-A0A928DPK4-F1
#
_entry.id   AF-A0A928DPK4-F1
#
_cell.length_a   1.000
_cell.length_b   1.000
_cell.length_c   1.000
_cell.angle_alpha   90.00
_cell.angle_beta   90.00
_cell.angle_gamma   90.00
#
_symmetry.space_group_name_H-M   'P 1'
#
loop_
_entity.id
_entity.type
_entity.pdbx_description
1 polymer ?
#
loop_
_entity_poly.entity_id
_entity_poly.type
_entity_poly.pdbx_seq_one_letter_code
_entity_poly.pdbx_strand_id
1 'polypeptide(L)' 'MAEKVLKVGMDREDGFLYYIDKDGDIARVQMARGGKKGGKPKKVEKCGIKKEKGYLYFLDKKGDISRAKMVNAK' A
#
# COMPACT_ATOMS: atom_id res chain seq x y z
N MET A 1 4.67 1.65 16.72
CA MET A 1 3.20 1.65 16.65
C MET A 1 2.80 2.19 15.29
N ALA A 2 1.78 1.63 14.65
CA ALA A 2 1.27 2.15 13.38
C ALA A 2 0.08 3.08 13.64
N GLU A 3 -0.01 4.16 12.88
CA GLU A 3 -1.08 5.15 12.95
C GLU A 3 -1.95 5.04 11.71
N LYS A 4 -3.27 5.12 11.89
CA LYS A 4 -4.20 5.17 10.77
C LYS A 4 -4.21 6.58 10.18
N VAL A 5 -4.02 6.68 8.86
CA VAL A 5 -4.00 7.94 8.12
C VAL A 5 -5.35 8.19 7.45
N LEU A 6 -5.91 7.17 6.81
CA LEU A 6 -7.17 7.28 6.07
C LEU A 6 -7.96 5.98 6.18
N LYS A 7 -9.25 6.10 6.50
CA LYS A 7 -10.19 4.97 6.44
C LYS A 7 -10.66 4.79 5.00
N VAL A 8 -10.50 3.60 4.47
CA VAL A 8 -10.90 3.23 3.10
C VAL A 8 -11.78 1.98 3.13
N GLY A 9 -11.41 0.96 3.92
CA GLY A 9 -12.16 -0.29 3.99
C GLY A 9 -12.06 -1.14 2.72
N MET A 10 -10.88 -1.20 2.09
CA MET A 10 -10.69 -1.96 0.86
C MET A 10 -10.51 -3.46 1.11
N ASP A 11 -11.24 -4.28 0.35
CA ASP A 11 -11.03 -5.72 0.26
C ASP A 11 -9.83 -6.07 -0.65
N ARG A 12 -9.10 -7.12 -0.24
CA ARG A 12 -7.94 -7.61 -0.98
C ARG A 12 -8.28 -8.89 -1.73
N GLU A 13 -7.88 -8.94 -2.99
CA GLU A 13 -7.93 -10.14 -3.81
C GLU A 13 -6.66 -10.95 -3.62
N ASP A 14 -6.82 -12.27 -3.51
CA ASP A 14 -5.70 -13.20 -3.45
C ASP A 14 -4.87 -13.14 -4.74
N GLY A 15 -3.56 -13.32 -4.59
CA GLY A 15 -2.63 -13.28 -5.72
C GLY A 15 -2.14 -11.88 -6.10
N PHE A 16 -2.62 -10.83 -5.44
CA PHE A 16 -2.16 -9.45 -5.63
C PHE A 16 -1.37 -8.90 -4.43
N LEU A 17 -0.36 -8.08 -4.73
CA LEU A 17 0.31 -7.23 -3.77
C LEU A 17 -0.34 -5.85 -3.81
N TYR A 18 -0.76 -5.35 -2.65
CA TYR A 18 -1.35 -4.03 -2.47
C TYR A 18 -0.35 -3.09 -1.80
N TYR A 19 -0.21 -1.87 -2.32
CA TYR A 19 0.71 -0.87 -1.79
C TYR A 19 0.22 0.55 -2.08
N ILE A 20 0.78 1.52 -1.36
CA ILE A 20 0.55 2.94 -1.65
C ILE A 20 1.59 3.41 -2.66
N ASP A 21 1.18 3.93 -3.81
CA ASP A 21 2.06 4.39 -4.88
C ASP A 21 2.71 5.75 -4.58
N LYS A 22 3.42 6.33 -5.55
CA LYS A 22 4.11 7.62 -5.37
C LYS A 22 3.15 8.81 -5.27
N ASP A 23 1.96 8.70 -5.85
CA ASP A 23 0.93 9.74 -5.83
C ASP A 23 0.12 9.72 -4.52
N GLY A 24 0.33 8.69 -3.69
CA GLY A 24 -0.44 8.50 -2.46
C GLY A 24 -1.73 7.72 -2.67
N ASP A 25 -1.84 6.99 -3.77
CA ASP A 25 -3.01 6.20 -4.13
C ASP A 25 -2.79 4.72 -3.84
N ILE A 26 -3.88 3.96 -3.71
CA ILE A 26 -3.81 2.52 -3.53
C ILE A 26 -3.66 1.87 -4.90
N ALA A 27 -2.56 1.14 -5.08
CA ALA A 27 -2.29 0.36 -6.27
C ALA A 27 -2.15 -1.12 -5.92
N ARG A 28 -2.42 -1.97 -6.91
CA ARG A 28 -2.21 -3.41 -6.84
C ARG A 28 -1.39 -3.91 -8.01
N VAL A 29 -0.66 -5.00 -7.79
CA VAL A 29 0.08 -5.70 -8.85
C VAL A 29 -0.02 -7.20 -8.64
N GLN A 30 -0.20 -7.96 -9.72
CA GLN A 30 -0.21 -9.42 -9.63
C GLN A 30 1.18 -9.90 -9.17
N MET A 31 1.22 -10.71 -8.12
CA MET A 31 2.47 -11.20 -7.54
C MET A 31 3.18 -12.16 -8.50
N ALA A 32 4.49 -12.00 -8.61
CA ALA A 32 5.35 -13.02 -9.21
C ALA A 32 5.42 -14.23 -8.26
N ARG A 33 4.98 -15.41 -8.72
CA ARG A 33 5.02 -16.65 -7.95
C ARG A 33 5.39 -17.82 -8.87
N GLY A 34 6.19 -18.76 -8.36
CA GLY A 34 6.51 -20.01 -9.05
C GLY A 34 7.14 -19.82 -10.44
N GLY A 35 8.09 -18.90 -10.58
CA GLY A 35 8.73 -18.58 -11.85
C GLY A 35 7.90 -17.75 -12.83
N LYS A 36 6.63 -17.45 -12.51
CA LYS A 36 5.79 -16.55 -13.32
C LYS A 36 6.14 -15.09 -13.04
N LYS A 37 6.25 -14.29 -14.10
CA LYS A 37 6.44 -12.83 -13.99
C LYS A 37 5.23 -12.18 -13.33
N GLY A 38 5.50 -11.13 -12.55
CA GLY A 38 4.44 -10.29 -11.98
C GLY A 38 3.68 -9.52 -13.06
N GLY A 39 2.52 -9.00 -12.69
CA GLY A 39 1.68 -8.21 -13.59
C GLY A 39 2.11 -6.75 -13.69
N LYS A 40 1.36 -5.97 -14.48
CA LYS A 40 1.49 -4.51 -14.49
C LYS A 40 0.75 -3.91 -13.28
N PRO A 41 1.32 -2.88 -12.62
CA PRO A 41 0.60 -2.13 -11.60
C PRO A 41 -0.71 -1.55 -12.12
N LYS A 42 -1.76 -1.61 -11.30
CA LYS A 42 -3.05 -0.98 -11.56
C LYS A 42 -3.48 -0.17 -10.33
N LYS A 43 -3.89 1.07 -10.55
CA LYS A 43 -4.50 1.92 -9.52
C LYS A 43 -5.89 1.38 -9.20
N VAL A 44 -6.18 1.18 -7.92
CA VAL A 44 -7.44 0.62 -7.43
C VAL A 44 -8.30 1.73 -6.84
N GLU A 45 -7.71 2.59 -6.01
CA GLU A 45 -8.41 3.68 -5.34
C GLU A 45 -7.57 4.95 -5.36
N LYS A 46 -8.22 6.10 -5.59
CA LYS A 46 -7.57 7.41 -5.56
C LYS A 46 -7.75 8.01 -4.17
N CYS A 47 -6.69 8.08 -3.40
CA CYS A 47 -6.70 8.59 -2.04
C CYS A 47 -5.91 9.90 -1.90
N GLY A 48 -4.87 10.10 -2.73
CA GLY A 48 -4.05 11.31 -2.76
C GLY A 48 -3.36 11.62 -1.44
N ILE A 49 -2.96 10.60 -0.65
CA ILE A 49 -2.35 10.84 0.65
C ILE A 49 -0.93 11.40 0.52
N LYS A 50 -0.64 12.47 1.27
CA LYS A 50 0.72 13.03 1.30
C LYS A 50 1.64 12.16 2.16
N LYS A 51 2.68 11.61 1.54
CA LYS A 51 3.68 10.81 2.25
C LYS A 51 4.69 11.71 2.94
N GLU A 52 4.76 11.58 4.26
CA GLU A 52 5.81 12.20 5.07
C GLU A 52 7.11 11.40 5.04
N LYS A 53 8.24 12.11 5.02
CA LYS A 53 9.57 11.50 5.13
C LYS A 53 9.71 10.77 6.47
N GLY A 54 10.39 9.63 6.45
CA GLY A 54 10.61 8.81 7.65
C GLY A 54 9.44 7.90 8.03
N TYR A 55 8.39 7.82 7.21
CA TYR A 55 7.27 6.91 7.43
C TYR A 55 7.09 5.91 6.29
N LEU A 56 6.79 4.66 6.65
CA LEU A 56 6.32 3.65 5.72
C LEU A 56 4.79 3.69 5.69
N TYR A 57 4.20 3.76 4.49
CA TYR A 57 2.76 3.75 4.26
C TYR A 57 2.33 2.41 3.67
N PHE A 58 1.27 1.82 4.23
CA PHE A 58 0.79 0.48 3.85
C PHE A 58 -0.72 0.35 4.13
N LEU A 59 -1.37 -0.64 3.50
CA LEU A 59 -2.73 -1.03 3.91
C LEU A 59 -2.66 -1.91 5.16
N ASP A 60 -3.48 -1.61 6.16
CA ASP A 60 -3.65 -2.43 7.36
C ASP A 60 -4.62 -3.62 7.11
N LYS A 61 -4.83 -4.44 8.15
CA LYS A 61 -5.72 -5.61 8.09
C LYS A 61 -7.19 -5.27 7.82
N LYS A 62 -7.62 -4.03 8.07
CA LYS A 62 -8.99 -3.54 7.82
C LYS A 62 -9.13 -2.94 6.42
N GLY A 63 -8.06 -2.94 5.61
CA GLY A 63 -8.07 -2.30 4.30
C GLY A 63 -7.93 -0.79 4.36
N ASP A 64 -7.46 -0.23 5.48
CA ASP A 64 -7.26 1.21 5.67
C ASP A 64 -5.79 1.59 5.43
N ILE A 65 -5.55 2.83 5.04
CA ILE A 65 -4.18 3.34 4.89
C ILE A 65 -3.63 3.71 6.26
N SER A 66 -2.53 3.07 6.63
CA SER A 66 -1.80 3.33 7.87
C SER A 66 -0.34 3.64 7.58
N ARG A 67 0.31 4.30 8.53
CA ARG A 67 1.73 4.63 8.49
C ARG A 67 2.46 4.15 9.74
N ALA A 68 3.74 3.84 9.61
CA ALA A 68 4.61 3.55 10.74
C ALA A 68 5.96 4.26 10.56
N LYS A 69 6.52 4.77 11.67
CA LYS A 69 7.84 5.41 11.65
C LYS A 69 8.91 4.37 11.28
N MET A 70 9.72 4.67 10.28
CA MET A 70 10.80 3.80 9.84
C MET A 70 11.94 3.87 10.85
N VAL A 71 12.40 2.71 11.32
CA VAL A 71 13.43 2.61 12.37
C VAL A 71 14.80 3.13 11.90
N ASN A 72 15.07 3.07 10.59
CA ASN A 72 16.35 3.45 9.98
C ASN A 72 16.25 4.66 9.03
N ALA A 73 15.21 5.48 9.13
CA ALA A 73 15.16 6.72 8.37
C ALA A 73 16.17 7.71 8.97
N LYS A 74 17.35 7.81 8.34
CA LYS A 74 18.35 8.85 8.61
C LYS A 74 17.89 10.19 8.07
#